data_AF-A0AAV1PTP5-F1
#
_entry.id   AF-A0AAV1PTP5-F1
#
_cell.length_a   1.000
_cell.length_b   1.000
_cell.length_c   1.000
_cell.angle_alpha   90.00
_cell.angle_beta   90.00
_cell.angle_gamma   90.00
#
_symmetry.space_group_name_H-M   'P 1'
#
loop_
_entity.id
_entity.type
_entity.pdbx_description
1 polymer ?
#
loop_
_entity_poly.entity_id
_entity_poly.type
_entity_poly.pdbx_seq_one_letter_code
_entity_poly.pdbx_strand_id
1 'polypeptide(L)'
;MYSSSYSRAKFGLEGKEPLHRPKGKSCGYYMRIVFFFSSLIQSLIIVSLVLFLIYGQPEKSAEEKRVKELGLNFNKLSENNIQLRKEKGELGAQLAARTAEKGALEKEIEKLKTDANSTEFGLKIKLANCERTTATTRSMMMRCSNPPIQPPVIVTSGGELKTLKSLNAQQSAMINLIEANFTQMVQYLNQERDNALKDRDTYHQDTITLRRDNAMLKEQLTTYSRKCKEDFAHSLDGIQTVTSDFLNKINNLFPHQLTFHLTCERQQEQMEKIRNSCTNLSRDVENKFQMYLDNVGNKVAEIQGLSSRLVVQNSHMATELKQCQLSRSETLADTANQLQLKQKNHDDQMEKLLIEQNRMRDQKKLQEDSLALKESELKTLKEMVSAQPNCKLGLPKALGFEVGSQPNRQTVPNWSPIGAPVLRKTPTVR
;
A
#
# COMPACT_ATOMS: atom_id res chain seq x y z
N MET A 1 -70.25 -18.60 94.75
CA MET A 1 -68.97 -17.88 94.99
C MET A 1 -68.88 -16.78 93.93
N TYR A 2 -69.26 -15.52 94.19
CA TYR A 2 -68.48 -14.46 94.87
C TYR A 2 -67.01 -14.49 94.43
N SER A 3 -66.32 -13.43 94.01
CA SER A 3 -66.54 -11.97 93.83
C SER A 3 -65.15 -11.37 93.52
N SER A 4 -65.10 -10.08 93.14
CA SER A 4 -63.96 -9.12 93.26
C SER A 4 -63.25 -8.74 91.96
N SER A 5 -62.91 -7.49 91.64
CA SER A 5 -63.31 -6.12 92.03
C SER A 5 -62.37 -5.14 91.30
N TYR A 6 -62.70 -3.84 91.38
CA TYR A 6 -61.98 -2.62 90.96
C TYR A 6 -62.13 -2.15 89.51
N SER A 7 -62.29 -0.86 89.19
CA SER A 7 -62.86 0.30 89.90
C SER A 7 -62.90 1.43 88.87
N ARG A 8 -64.08 1.97 88.56
CA ARG A 8 -64.29 3.02 87.55
C ARG A 8 -64.45 4.37 88.24
N ALA A 9 -63.55 5.32 87.96
CA ALA A 9 -63.69 6.70 88.43
C ALA A 9 -64.64 7.50 87.51
N LYS A 10 -65.63 8.16 88.13
CA LYS A 10 -66.53 9.14 87.52
C LYS A 10 -65.86 10.52 87.54
N PHE A 11 -66.00 11.27 86.45
CA PHE A 11 -66.19 12.72 86.50
C PHE A 11 -67.42 13.05 85.65
N GLY A 12 -68.46 13.52 86.32
CA GLY A 12 -69.71 13.95 85.72
C GLY A 12 -69.68 15.44 85.39
N LEU A 13 -70.52 15.81 84.43
CA LEU A 13 -71.22 17.08 84.38
C LEU A 13 -72.44 16.89 83.46
N GLU A 14 -73.52 16.37 84.04
CA GLU A 14 -74.87 16.58 83.54
C GLU A 14 -75.26 18.04 83.82
N GLY A 15 -75.90 18.68 82.85
CA GLY A 15 -76.37 20.04 82.97
C GLY A 15 -77.40 20.42 81.91
N LYS A 16 -78.64 19.94 82.11
CA LYS A 16 -79.94 20.51 81.69
C LYS A 16 -80.21 20.77 80.19
N GLU A 17 -81.21 20.07 79.67
CA GLU A 17 -82.07 20.57 78.59
C GLU A 17 -82.82 21.85 79.03
N PRO A 18 -83.10 22.75 78.06
CA PRO A 18 -84.46 23.23 77.92
C PRO A 18 -84.96 23.28 76.45
N LEU A 19 -86.25 22.94 76.33
CA LEU A 19 -87.27 23.25 75.31
C LEU A 19 -86.91 24.15 74.07
N HIS A 20 -87.20 23.57 72.90
CA HIS A 20 -88.03 24.12 71.79
C HIS A 20 -87.51 25.27 70.86
N ARG A 21 -87.04 24.85 69.65
CA ARG A 21 -86.98 25.52 68.29
C ARG A 21 -85.98 26.68 68.02
N PRO A 22 -85.59 27.00 66.75
CA PRO A 22 -85.74 26.31 65.45
C PRO A 22 -84.40 26.05 64.70
N LYS A 23 -84.47 25.38 63.54
CA LYS A 23 -83.38 25.02 62.61
C LYS A 23 -82.44 26.20 62.26
N GLY A 24 -81.17 26.11 62.67
CA GLY A 24 -80.07 26.95 62.20
C GLY A 24 -78.79 26.13 62.09
N LYS A 25 -78.13 26.14 60.94
CA LYS A 25 -76.89 25.38 60.68
C LYS A 25 -75.82 25.80 61.72
N SER A 26 -75.35 24.84 62.52
CA SER A 26 -74.40 25.12 63.59
C SER A 26 -73.03 25.55 63.02
N CYS A 27 -72.38 26.50 63.71
CA CYS A 27 -71.06 27.03 63.41
C CYS A 27 -69.99 25.94 63.12
N GLY A 28 -70.13 24.75 63.72
CA GLY A 28 -69.23 23.62 63.49
C GLY A 28 -69.23 23.06 62.06
N TYR A 29 -70.32 23.23 61.29
CA TYR A 29 -70.38 22.80 59.88
C TYR A 29 -69.44 23.65 59.01
N TYR A 30 -69.41 24.96 59.24
CA TYR A 30 -68.54 25.88 58.51
C TYR A 30 -67.05 25.69 58.88
N MET A 31 -66.74 25.35 60.13
CA MET A 31 -65.34 25.07 60.54
C MET A 31 -64.75 23.83 59.86
N ARG A 32 -65.54 22.76 59.66
CA ARG A 32 -65.09 21.58 58.90
C ARG A 32 -64.87 21.89 57.42
N ILE A 33 -65.74 22.72 56.84
CA ILE A 33 -65.63 23.16 55.45
C ILE A 33 -64.37 24.01 55.25
N VAL A 34 -64.09 24.96 56.15
CA VAL A 34 -62.87 25.79 56.08
C VAL A 34 -61.60 24.94 56.17
N PHE A 35 -61.56 23.93 57.03
CA PHE A 35 -60.41 23.01 57.10
C PHE A 35 -60.21 22.21 55.81
N PHE A 36 -61.30 21.76 55.19
CA PHE A 36 -61.22 21.03 53.92
C PHE A 36 -60.73 21.91 52.78
N PHE A 37 -61.24 23.14 52.68
CA PHE A 37 -60.75 24.11 51.70
C PHE A 37 -59.30 24.53 51.94
N SER A 38 -58.87 24.68 53.20
CA SER A 38 -57.47 24.99 53.53
C SER A 38 -56.52 23.85 53.11
N SER A 39 -56.87 22.60 53.40
CA SER A 39 -56.07 21.43 52.99
C SER A 39 -56.05 21.24 51.47
N LEU A 40 -57.17 21.57 50.79
CA LEU A 40 -57.28 21.48 49.34
C LEU A 40 -56.47 22.56 48.63
N ILE A 41 -56.50 23.80 49.12
CA ILE A 41 -55.66 24.90 48.62
C ILE A 41 -54.17 24.57 48.85
N GLN A 42 -53.81 24.02 50.02
CA GLN A 42 -52.44 23.58 50.29
C GLN A 42 -51.98 22.50 49.31
N SER A 43 -52.83 21.51 49.01
CA SER A 43 -52.50 20.44 48.06
C SER A 43 -52.35 20.99 46.63
N LEU A 44 -53.20 21.91 46.20
CA LEU A 44 -53.10 22.58 44.89
C LEU A 44 -51.83 23.40 44.75
N ILE A 45 -51.39 24.07 45.82
CA ILE A 45 -50.13 24.83 45.82
C ILE A 45 -48.94 23.87 45.66
N ILE A 46 -48.92 22.74 46.38
CA ILE A 46 -47.85 21.74 46.26
C ILE A 46 -47.78 21.17 44.84
N VAL A 47 -48.91 20.79 44.25
CA VAL A 47 -48.96 20.30 42.86
C VAL A 47 -48.50 21.38 41.88
N SER A 48 -48.89 22.64 42.08
CA SER A 48 -48.46 23.76 41.23
C SER A 48 -46.96 24.00 41.32
N LEU A 49 -46.36 23.93 42.52
CA LEU A 49 -44.92 24.09 42.70
C LEU A 49 -44.14 22.93 42.08
N VAL A 50 -44.63 21.69 42.19
CA VAL A 50 -44.01 20.52 41.55
C VAL A 50 -44.08 20.62 40.03
N LEU A 51 -45.21 21.05 39.48
CA LEU A 51 -45.34 21.33 38.04
C LEU A 51 -44.39 22.46 37.61
N PHE A 52 -44.24 23.51 38.42
CA PHE A 52 -43.28 24.57 38.16
C PHE A 52 -41.82 24.09 38.27
N LEU A 53 -41.53 23.07 39.07
CA LEU A 53 -40.17 22.53 39.23
C LEU A 53 -39.82 21.51 38.13
N ILE A 54 -40.81 20.78 37.61
CA ILE A 54 -40.66 19.83 36.50
C ILE A 54 -40.69 20.54 35.13
N TYR A 55 -41.53 21.57 34.98
CA TYR A 55 -41.74 22.26 33.70
C TYR A 55 -41.21 23.70 33.67
N GLY A 56 -40.78 24.29 34.79
CA GLY A 56 -40.30 25.67 34.87
C GLY A 56 -38.81 25.86 34.58
N GLN A 57 -38.14 24.89 33.94
CA GLN A 57 -36.85 25.18 33.33
C GLN A 57 -37.09 26.11 32.12
N PRO A 58 -36.46 27.30 32.06
CA PRO A 58 -36.74 28.24 30.99
C PRO A 58 -36.28 27.66 29.65
N GLU A 59 -37.22 27.30 28.78
CA GLU A 59 -37.02 26.82 27.40
C GLU A 59 -36.03 27.69 26.59
N LYS A 60 -35.91 28.97 26.97
CA LYS A 60 -34.97 29.93 26.40
C LYS A 60 -33.52 29.46 26.41
N SER A 61 -33.07 28.68 27.40
CA SER A 61 -31.66 28.24 27.48
C SER A 61 -31.32 27.11 26.50
N ALA A 62 -32.25 26.18 26.27
CA ALA A 62 -32.01 25.05 25.37
C ALA A 62 -32.15 25.45 23.90
N GLU A 63 -33.14 26.28 23.57
CA GLU A 63 -33.33 26.80 22.22
C GLU A 63 -32.23 27.79 21.82
N GLU A 64 -31.81 28.72 22.69
CA GLU A 64 -30.73 29.64 22.38
C GLU A 64 -29.39 28.91 22.18
N LYS A 65 -29.14 27.84 22.94
CA LYS A 65 -27.96 26.98 22.76
C LYS A 65 -27.99 26.25 21.42
N ARG A 66 -29.16 25.72 21.02
CA ARG A 66 -29.35 25.10 19.69
C ARG A 66 -29.16 26.10 18.56
N VAL A 67 -29.69 27.32 18.69
CA VAL A 67 -29.52 28.37 17.67
C VAL A 67 -28.04 28.79 17.55
N LYS A 68 -27.32 28.91 18.66
CA LYS A 68 -25.87 29.18 18.65
C LYS A 68 -25.07 28.05 18.01
N GLU A 69 -25.39 26.80 18.32
CA GLU A 69 -24.75 25.62 17.72
C GLU A 69 -25.03 25.53 16.21
N LEU A 70 -26.28 25.81 15.81
CA LEU A 70 -26.67 25.83 14.40
C LEU A 70 -25.96 26.95 13.63
N GLY A 71 -25.83 28.13 14.23
CA GLY A 71 -25.06 29.25 13.67
C GLY A 71 -23.58 28.93 13.50
N LEU A 72 -22.95 28.30 14.50
CA LEU A 72 -21.56 27.83 14.43
C LEU A 72 -21.37 26.78 13.32
N ASN A 73 -22.25 25.79 13.24
CA ASN A 73 -22.21 24.75 12.22
C ASN A 73 -22.43 25.33 10.82
N PHE A 74 -23.36 26.28 10.66
CA PHE A 74 -23.59 26.95 9.39
C PHE A 74 -22.36 27.74 8.93
N ASN A 75 -21.73 28.51 9.84
CA ASN A 75 -20.52 29.27 9.52
C ASN A 75 -19.37 28.34 9.11
N LYS A 76 -19.16 27.24 9.87
CA LYS A 76 -18.15 26.23 9.54
C LYS A 76 -18.41 25.56 8.19
N LEU A 77 -19.67 25.24 7.89
CA LEU A 77 -20.04 24.63 6.62
C LEU A 77 -19.87 25.62 5.45
N SER A 78 -20.20 26.88 5.66
CA SER A 78 -20.00 27.96 4.70
C SER A 78 -18.53 28.16 4.36
N GLU A 79 -17.66 28.22 5.37
CA GLU A 79 -16.21 28.33 5.21
C GLU A 79 -15.63 27.14 4.44
N ASN A 80 -16.01 25.91 4.82
CA ASN A 80 -15.64 24.70 4.10
C ASN A 80 -16.11 24.74 2.64
N ASN A 81 -17.32 25.25 2.37
CA ASN A 81 -17.84 25.35 1.00
C ASN A 81 -17.05 26.35 0.15
N ILE A 82 -16.66 27.49 0.73
CA ILE A 82 -15.80 28.48 0.06
C ILE A 82 -14.43 27.87 -0.25
N GLN A 83 -13.83 27.17 0.71
CA GLN A 83 -12.54 26.52 0.53
C GLN A 83 -12.60 25.44 -0.55
N LEU A 84 -13.61 24.57 -0.53
CA LEU A 84 -13.81 23.54 -1.57
C LEU A 84 -14.02 24.14 -2.96
N ARG A 85 -14.72 25.28 -3.07
CA ARG A 85 -14.86 25.98 -4.36
C ARG A 85 -13.52 26.53 -4.86
N LYS A 86 -12.68 27.05 -3.97
CA LYS A 86 -11.34 27.53 -4.30
C LYS A 86 -10.44 26.38 -4.76
N GLU A 87 -10.39 25.29 -4.01
CA GLU A 87 -9.62 24.08 -4.36
C GLU A 87 -10.09 23.47 -5.68
N LYS A 88 -11.41 23.40 -5.92
CA LYS A 88 -11.96 22.96 -7.20
C LYS A 88 -11.48 23.83 -8.36
N GLY A 89 -11.44 25.16 -8.18
CA GLY A 89 -10.93 26.09 -9.17
C GLY A 89 -9.44 25.88 -9.46
N GLU A 90 -8.64 25.73 -8.41
CA GLU A 90 -7.19 25.50 -8.51
C GLU A 90 -6.86 24.15 -9.17
N LEU A 91 -7.51 23.07 -8.74
CA LEU A 91 -7.38 21.76 -9.36
C LEU A 91 -7.84 21.77 -10.82
N GLY A 92 -8.91 22.51 -11.13
CA GLY A 92 -9.37 22.71 -12.50
C GLY A 92 -8.32 23.42 -13.37
N ALA A 93 -7.66 24.45 -12.84
CA ALA A 93 -6.58 25.15 -13.54
C ALA A 93 -5.35 24.27 -13.73
N GLN A 94 -4.95 23.50 -12.72
CA GLN A 94 -3.83 22.55 -12.83
C GLN A 94 -4.11 21.47 -13.86
N LEU A 95 -5.34 20.94 -13.90
CA LEU A 95 -5.73 19.92 -14.87
C LEU A 95 -5.72 20.48 -16.30
N ALA A 96 -6.20 21.72 -16.50
CA ALA A 96 -6.10 22.40 -17.79
C ALA A 96 -4.65 22.61 -18.23
N ALA A 97 -3.77 23.05 -17.32
CA ALA A 97 -2.35 23.22 -17.60
C ALA A 97 -1.65 21.90 -17.96
N ARG A 98 -1.88 20.83 -17.19
CA ARG A 98 -1.33 19.50 -17.47
C ARG A 98 -1.86 18.91 -18.78
N THR A 99 -3.12 19.18 -19.11
CA THR A 99 -3.71 18.74 -20.40
C THR A 99 -3.05 19.46 -21.58
N ALA A 100 -2.79 20.77 -21.45
CA ALA A 100 -2.07 21.54 -22.47
C ALA A 100 -0.62 21.07 -22.63
N GLU A 101 0.09 20.82 -21.53
CA GLU A 101 1.46 20.28 -21.51
C GLU A 101 1.52 18.90 -22.18
N LYS A 102 0.58 18.00 -21.84
CA LYS A 102 0.47 16.69 -22.49
C LYS A 102 0.28 16.83 -24.01
N GLY A 103 -0.62 17.71 -24.44
CA GLY A 103 -0.84 17.95 -25.88
C GLY A 103 0.39 18.54 -26.59
N ALA A 104 1.21 19.33 -25.89
CA ALA A 104 2.47 19.83 -26.44
C ALA A 104 3.51 18.71 -26.59
N LEU A 105 3.66 17.86 -25.57
CA LEU A 105 4.57 16.71 -25.60
C LEU A 105 4.17 15.68 -26.66
N GLU A 106 2.88 15.41 -26.83
CA GLU A 106 2.39 14.51 -27.90
C GLU A 106 2.77 15.03 -29.29
N LYS A 107 2.67 16.35 -29.54
CA LYS A 107 3.12 16.96 -30.80
C LYS A 107 4.63 16.86 -30.99
N GLU A 108 5.41 17.02 -29.92
CA GLU A 108 6.87 16.90 -29.98
C GLU A 108 7.29 15.45 -30.29
N ILE A 109 6.64 14.47 -29.66
CA ILE A 109 6.85 13.04 -29.95
C ILE A 109 6.52 12.73 -31.42
N GLU A 110 5.41 13.26 -31.94
CA GLU A 110 5.03 13.05 -33.33
C GLU A 110 6.05 13.66 -34.30
N LYS A 111 6.54 14.87 -34.00
CA LYS A 111 7.61 15.51 -34.77
C LYS A 111 8.91 14.70 -34.74
N LEU A 112 9.36 14.28 -33.55
CA LEU A 112 10.56 13.46 -33.41
C LEU A 112 10.44 12.13 -34.16
N LYS A 113 9.25 11.52 -34.17
CA LYS A 113 8.97 10.32 -34.96
C LYS A 113 9.09 10.57 -36.47
N THR A 114 8.58 11.71 -36.97
CA THR A 114 8.74 12.07 -38.38
C THR A 114 10.19 12.34 -38.75
N ASP A 115 10.95 13.03 -37.89
CA ASP A 115 12.36 13.34 -38.10
C ASP A 115 13.22 12.05 -38.07
N ALA A 116 12.92 11.13 -37.14
CA ALA A 116 13.56 9.82 -37.06
C ALA A 116 13.31 8.97 -38.32
N ASN A 117 12.06 8.91 -38.80
CA ASN A 117 11.75 8.17 -40.03
C ASN A 117 12.43 8.77 -41.26
N SER A 118 12.50 10.11 -41.34
CA SER A 118 13.19 10.82 -42.43
C SER A 118 14.70 10.56 -42.42
N THR A 119 15.31 10.59 -41.23
CA THR A 119 16.75 10.29 -41.06
C THR A 119 17.07 8.83 -41.35
N GLU A 120 16.24 7.88 -40.92
CA GLU A 120 16.38 6.46 -41.25
C GLU A 120 16.33 6.24 -42.77
N PHE A 121 15.36 6.86 -43.45
CA PHE A 121 15.23 6.78 -44.91
C PHE A 121 16.45 7.39 -45.62
N GLY A 122 16.91 8.55 -45.17
CA GLY A 122 18.12 9.19 -45.70
C GLY A 122 19.39 8.36 -45.52
N LEU A 123 19.54 7.70 -44.37
CA LEU A 123 20.66 6.79 -44.10
C LEU A 123 20.61 5.54 -44.99
N LYS A 124 19.43 4.93 -45.18
CA LYS A 124 19.26 3.80 -46.11
C LYS A 124 19.66 4.14 -47.54
N ILE A 125 19.30 5.34 -48.02
CA ILE A 125 19.73 5.81 -49.36
C ILE A 125 21.25 5.97 -49.43
N LYS A 126 21.86 6.58 -48.42
CA LYS A 126 23.33 6.77 -48.37
C LYS A 126 24.07 5.44 -48.31
N LEU A 127 23.56 4.47 -47.54
CA LEU A 127 24.12 3.13 -47.45
C LEU A 127 24.09 2.43 -48.82
N ALA A 128 22.94 2.43 -49.49
CA ALA A 128 22.78 1.83 -50.82
C ALA A 128 23.68 2.51 -51.89
N ASN A 129 23.89 3.83 -51.79
CA ASN A 129 24.84 4.53 -52.64
C ASN A 129 26.29 4.13 -52.32
N CYS A 130 26.66 4.03 -51.04
CA CYS A 130 27.99 3.63 -50.61
C CYS A 130 28.34 2.21 -51.08
N GLU A 131 27.40 1.27 -50.98
CA GLU A 131 27.51 -0.10 -51.49
C GLU A 131 27.70 -0.14 -53.01
N ARG A 132 26.94 0.67 -53.76
CA ARG A 132 27.14 0.82 -55.23
C ARG A 132 28.51 1.40 -55.57
N THR A 133 28.98 2.37 -54.80
CA THR A 133 30.28 3.02 -55.05
C THR A 133 31.42 2.05 -54.75
N THR A 134 31.36 1.33 -53.63
CA THR A 134 32.36 0.30 -53.27
C THR A 134 32.38 -0.86 -54.27
N ALA A 135 31.22 -1.31 -54.76
CA ALA A 135 31.17 -2.31 -55.83
C ALA A 135 31.84 -1.83 -57.13
N THR A 136 31.63 -0.54 -57.47
CA THR A 136 32.24 0.08 -58.66
C THR A 136 33.76 0.24 -58.51
N THR A 137 34.23 0.72 -57.35
CA THR A 137 35.67 0.85 -57.05
C THR A 137 36.37 -0.51 -57.03
N ARG A 138 35.72 -1.55 -56.49
CA ARG A 138 36.26 -2.92 -56.50
C ARG A 138 36.35 -3.51 -57.91
N SER A 139 35.39 -3.18 -58.78
CA SER A 139 35.43 -3.53 -60.21
C SER A 139 36.57 -2.82 -60.96
N MET A 140 36.82 -1.55 -60.64
CA MET A 140 37.95 -0.79 -61.22
C MET A 140 39.31 -1.28 -60.74
N MET A 141 39.45 -1.66 -59.46
CA MET A 141 40.69 -2.23 -58.91
C MET A 141 41.05 -3.59 -59.53
N MET A 142 40.09 -4.37 -60.01
CA MET A 142 40.33 -5.63 -60.72
C MET A 142 40.75 -5.43 -62.20
N ARG A 143 40.74 -4.19 -62.72
CA ARG A 143 41.15 -3.86 -64.11
C ARG A 143 42.50 -3.14 -64.22
N CYS A 144 43.14 -2.79 -63.12
CA CYS A 144 44.45 -2.12 -63.16
C CYS A 144 45.59 -3.15 -63.07
N SER A 145 46.11 -3.55 -64.23
CA SER A 145 47.44 -4.14 -64.34
C SER A 145 48.50 -3.09 -64.00
N ASN A 146 49.32 -3.37 -62.99
CA ASN A 146 50.43 -2.52 -62.56
C ASN A 146 51.49 -2.34 -63.67
N PRO A 147 52.04 -1.12 -63.86
CA PRO A 147 53.43 -0.96 -64.25
C PRO A 147 54.31 -0.61 -63.03
N PRO A 148 55.61 -0.94 -63.05
CA PRO A 148 56.49 -0.82 -61.89
C PRO A 148 56.90 0.64 -61.66
N ILE A 149 56.65 1.16 -60.46
CA ILE A 149 57.07 2.48 -60.01
C ILE A 149 58.45 2.36 -59.32
N GLN A 150 59.42 3.13 -59.84
CA GLN A 150 60.75 3.33 -59.24
C GLN A 150 60.64 4.08 -57.90
N PRO A 151 61.55 3.85 -56.93
CA PRO A 151 61.50 4.53 -55.64
C PRO A 151 61.98 5.99 -55.74
N PRO A 152 61.29 6.96 -55.12
CA PRO A 152 61.79 8.33 -55.06
C PRO A 152 62.81 8.49 -53.94
N VAL A 153 63.80 9.35 -54.20
CA VAL A 153 64.82 9.80 -53.26
C VAL A 153 64.17 10.69 -52.21
N ILE A 154 64.32 10.32 -50.93
CA ILE A 154 63.83 11.10 -49.79
C ILE A 154 64.90 12.15 -49.45
N VAL A 155 64.57 13.43 -49.67
CA VAL A 155 65.28 14.55 -49.05
C VAL A 155 64.30 15.25 -48.11
N THR A 156 64.21 14.77 -46.88
CA THR A 156 63.43 15.44 -45.83
C THR A 156 64.27 16.53 -45.18
N SER A 157 63.88 17.78 -45.39
CA SER A 157 64.35 18.95 -44.64
C SER A 157 63.89 18.86 -43.18
N GLY A 158 64.80 19.09 -42.22
CA GLY A 158 64.51 19.00 -40.78
C GLY A 158 63.41 19.93 -40.25
N GLY A 159 62.96 20.91 -41.06
CA GLY A 159 61.81 21.76 -40.75
C GLY A 159 60.46 21.05 -40.95
N GLU A 160 60.33 20.23 -42.01
CA GLU A 160 59.09 19.51 -42.33
C GLU A 160 58.79 18.42 -41.29
N LEU A 161 59.82 17.76 -40.78
CA LEU A 161 59.71 16.76 -39.72
C LEU A 161 59.15 17.35 -38.41
N LYS A 162 59.54 18.58 -38.06
CA LYS A 162 59.01 19.29 -36.87
C LYS A 162 57.54 19.66 -37.07
N THR A 163 57.16 20.14 -38.25
CA THR A 163 55.77 20.48 -38.58
C THR A 163 54.87 19.24 -38.55
N LEU A 164 55.32 18.13 -39.14
CA LEU A 164 54.61 16.85 -39.09
C LEU A 164 54.45 16.31 -37.65
N LYS A 165 55.50 16.45 -36.82
CA LYS A 165 55.44 16.04 -35.42
C LYS A 165 54.45 16.89 -34.60
N SER A 166 54.39 18.19 -34.86
CA SER A 166 53.40 19.10 -34.26
C SER A 166 51.98 18.75 -34.70
N LEU A 167 51.76 18.53 -36.00
CA LEU A 167 50.47 18.15 -36.55
C LEU A 167 49.98 16.81 -35.97
N ASN A 168 50.87 15.83 -35.85
CA ASN A 168 50.54 14.53 -35.27
C ASN A 168 50.19 14.64 -33.77
N ALA A 169 50.92 15.48 -33.02
CA ALA A 169 50.60 15.77 -31.63
C ALA A 169 49.22 16.46 -31.49
N GLN A 170 48.91 17.40 -32.39
CA GLN A 170 47.61 18.06 -32.45
C GLN A 170 46.48 17.08 -32.80
N GLN A 171 46.70 16.18 -33.77
CA GLN A 171 45.74 15.13 -34.11
C GLN A 171 45.50 14.17 -32.93
N SER A 172 46.56 13.73 -32.23
CA SER A 172 46.44 12.91 -31.02
C SER A 172 45.63 13.62 -29.93
N ALA A 173 45.88 14.91 -29.68
CA ALA A 173 45.12 15.67 -28.70
C ALA A 173 43.64 15.77 -29.07
N MET A 174 43.33 15.95 -30.36
CA MET A 174 41.94 16.01 -30.83
C MET A 174 41.24 14.66 -30.74
N ILE A 175 41.93 13.56 -31.06
CA ILE A 175 41.40 12.19 -30.88
C ILE A 175 41.08 11.94 -29.41
N ASN A 176 42.01 12.26 -28.49
CA ASN A 176 41.79 12.07 -27.05
C ASN A 176 40.59 12.89 -26.54
N LEU A 177 40.41 14.11 -27.05
CA LEU A 177 39.26 14.95 -26.69
C LEU A 177 37.94 14.36 -27.20
N ILE A 178 37.92 13.84 -28.44
CA ILE A 178 36.75 13.16 -29.00
C ILE A 178 36.44 11.90 -28.20
N GLU A 179 37.45 11.10 -27.84
CA GLU A 179 37.30 9.88 -27.05
C GLU A 179 36.75 10.17 -25.65
N ALA A 180 37.27 11.20 -24.98
CA ALA A 180 36.76 11.63 -23.68
C ALA A 180 35.29 12.10 -23.77
N ASN A 181 34.95 12.89 -24.80
CA ASN A 181 33.59 13.38 -25.00
C ASN A 181 32.62 12.23 -25.31
N PHE A 182 33.04 11.29 -26.16
CA PHE A 182 32.24 10.09 -26.46
C PHE A 182 32.04 9.23 -25.22
N THR A 183 33.09 9.01 -24.43
CA THR A 183 33.02 8.23 -23.18
C THR A 183 32.06 8.89 -22.18
N GLN A 184 32.13 10.20 -22.01
CA GLN A 184 31.23 10.96 -21.15
C GLN A 184 29.77 10.85 -21.64
N MET A 185 29.53 10.98 -22.95
CA MET A 185 28.20 10.85 -23.52
C MET A 185 27.63 9.44 -23.33
N VAL A 186 28.44 8.39 -23.54
CA VAL A 186 28.01 7.00 -23.30
C VAL A 186 27.67 6.77 -21.84
N GLN A 187 28.47 7.30 -20.91
CA GLN A 187 28.17 7.20 -19.48
C GLN A 187 26.86 7.91 -19.12
N TYR A 188 26.65 9.13 -19.64
CA TYR A 188 25.40 9.87 -19.45
C TYR A 188 24.19 9.11 -20.00
N LEU A 189 24.27 8.60 -21.24
CA LEU A 189 23.18 7.84 -21.84
C LEU A 189 22.88 6.54 -21.10
N ASN A 190 23.91 5.84 -20.60
CA ASN A 190 23.71 4.65 -19.77
C ASN A 190 23.01 4.99 -18.46
N GLN A 191 23.39 6.10 -17.81
CA GLN A 191 22.73 6.57 -16.60
C GLN A 191 21.26 6.93 -16.86
N GLU A 192 20.97 7.67 -17.93
CA GLU A 192 19.60 8.02 -18.31
C GLU A 192 18.75 6.78 -18.63
N ARG A 193 19.33 5.79 -19.33
CA ARG A 193 18.67 4.50 -19.56
C ARG A 193 18.35 3.79 -18.24
N ASP A 194 19.31 3.73 -17.32
CA ASP A 194 19.12 3.06 -16.03
C ASP A 194 18.08 3.77 -15.16
N ASN A 195 18.03 5.10 -15.21
CA ASN A 195 16.98 5.89 -14.58
C ASN A 195 15.61 5.62 -15.21
N ALA A 196 15.51 5.61 -16.53
CA ALA A 196 14.26 5.31 -17.23
C ALA A 196 13.75 3.89 -16.93
N LEU A 197 14.64 2.91 -16.78
CA LEU A 197 14.28 1.56 -16.36
C LEU A 197 13.71 1.54 -14.94
N LYS A 198 14.34 2.24 -14.00
CA LYS A 198 13.86 2.35 -12.61
C LYS A 198 12.49 3.04 -12.54
N ASP A 199 12.31 4.12 -13.29
CA ASP A 199 11.05 4.86 -13.33
C ASP A 199 9.93 3.97 -13.90
N ARG A 200 10.21 3.26 -15.00
CA ARG A 200 9.27 2.29 -15.57
C ARG A 200 8.86 1.22 -14.55
N ASP A 201 9.83 0.65 -13.84
CA ASP A 201 9.56 -0.39 -12.84
C ASP A 201 8.75 0.16 -11.66
N THR A 202 9.01 1.40 -11.25
CA THR A 202 8.24 2.12 -10.23
C THR A 202 6.79 2.33 -10.69
N TYR A 203 6.58 2.85 -11.92
CA TYR A 203 5.24 3.03 -12.47
C TYR A 203 4.47 1.73 -12.62
N HIS A 204 5.15 0.64 -12.99
CA HIS A 204 4.52 -0.68 -13.03
C HIS A 204 4.08 -1.13 -11.64
N GLN A 205 4.91 -0.95 -10.63
CA GLN A 205 4.58 -1.28 -9.25
C GLN A 205 3.40 -0.44 -8.73
N ASP A 206 3.41 0.87 -8.98
CA ASP A 206 2.32 1.77 -8.59
C ASP A 206 1.01 1.40 -9.28
N THR A 207 1.06 1.06 -10.57
CA THR A 207 -0.11 0.61 -11.32
C THR A 207 -0.69 -0.68 -10.73
N ILE A 208 0.16 -1.61 -10.30
CA ILE A 208 -0.28 -2.85 -9.66
C ILE A 208 -0.93 -2.53 -8.30
N THR A 209 -0.32 -1.67 -7.49
CA THR A 209 -0.86 -1.24 -6.19
C THR A 209 -2.21 -0.56 -6.35
N LEU A 210 -2.32 0.41 -7.25
CA LEU A 210 -3.57 1.11 -7.54
C LEU A 210 -4.68 0.16 -8.01
N ARG A 211 -4.35 -0.85 -8.82
CA ARG A 211 -5.33 -1.87 -9.23
C ARG A 211 -5.82 -2.70 -8.05
N ARG A 212 -4.94 -3.09 -7.13
CA ARG A 212 -5.32 -3.81 -5.90
C ARG A 212 -6.20 -2.95 -5.00
N ASP A 213 -5.83 -1.70 -4.77
CA ASP A 213 -6.60 -0.77 -3.94
C ASP A 213 -7.99 -0.53 -4.54
N ASN A 214 -8.07 -0.31 -5.85
CA ASN A 214 -9.35 -0.12 -6.55
C ASN A 214 -10.25 -1.37 -6.43
N ALA A 215 -9.68 -2.57 -6.56
CA ALA A 215 -10.40 -3.81 -6.34
C ALA A 215 -10.91 -3.93 -4.90
N MET A 216 -10.05 -3.62 -3.90
CA MET A 216 -10.43 -3.64 -2.49
C MET A 216 -11.55 -2.64 -2.20
N LEU A 217 -11.46 -1.40 -2.67
CA LEU A 217 -12.49 -0.39 -2.48
C LEU A 217 -13.83 -0.80 -3.11
N LYS A 218 -13.79 -1.37 -4.33
CA LYS A 218 -15.00 -1.91 -4.98
C LYS A 218 -15.63 -3.03 -4.16
N GLU A 219 -14.83 -3.95 -3.62
CA GLU A 219 -15.33 -5.05 -2.79
C GLU A 219 -15.89 -4.56 -1.45
N GLN A 220 -15.27 -3.54 -0.84
CA GLN A 220 -15.80 -2.88 0.35
C GLN A 220 -17.16 -2.24 0.09
N LEU A 221 -17.30 -1.53 -1.04
CA LEU A 221 -18.55 -0.89 -1.43
C LEU A 221 -19.65 -1.91 -1.71
N THR A 222 -19.36 -3.00 -2.42
CA THR A 222 -20.35 -4.04 -2.70
C THR A 222 -20.76 -4.76 -1.42
N THR A 223 -19.81 -5.06 -0.53
CA THR A 223 -20.09 -5.69 0.77
C THR A 223 -20.91 -4.77 1.68
N TYR A 224 -20.58 -3.48 1.72
CA TYR A 224 -21.37 -2.48 2.44
C TYR A 224 -22.79 -2.39 1.88
N SER A 225 -22.93 -2.28 0.55
CA SER A 225 -24.24 -2.20 -0.08
C SER A 225 -25.10 -3.44 0.20
N ARG A 226 -24.49 -4.63 0.19
CA ARG A 226 -25.16 -5.88 0.56
C ARG A 226 -25.65 -5.85 2.00
N LYS A 227 -24.76 -5.52 2.96
CA LYS A 227 -25.11 -5.42 4.39
C LYS A 227 -26.20 -4.38 4.67
N CYS A 228 -26.20 -3.26 3.96
CA CYS A 228 -27.25 -2.25 4.11
C CYS A 228 -28.59 -2.70 3.51
N LYS A 229 -28.59 -3.24 2.28
CA LYS A 229 -29.82 -3.54 1.53
C LYS A 229 -30.45 -4.86 1.92
N GLU A 230 -29.65 -5.85 2.29
CA GLU A 230 -30.13 -7.19 2.62
C GLU A 230 -30.27 -7.27 4.14
N ASP A 231 -29.16 -7.28 4.87
CA ASP A 231 -29.18 -7.58 6.32
C ASP A 231 -29.96 -6.54 7.14
N PHE A 232 -29.74 -5.25 6.87
CA PHE A 232 -30.37 -4.20 7.67
C PHE A 232 -31.83 -3.95 7.27
N ALA A 233 -32.13 -3.87 5.98
CA ALA A 233 -33.51 -3.69 5.54
C ALA A 233 -34.41 -4.84 6.00
N HIS A 234 -33.95 -6.09 5.91
CA HIS A 234 -34.69 -7.26 6.42
C HIS A 234 -34.88 -7.19 7.94
N SER A 235 -33.90 -6.66 8.67
CA SER A 235 -34.03 -6.47 10.13
C SER A 235 -35.12 -5.44 10.50
N LEU A 236 -35.55 -4.59 9.56
CA LEU A 236 -36.58 -3.57 9.76
C LEU A 236 -37.99 -4.03 9.34
N ASP A 237 -38.15 -5.17 8.67
CA ASP A 237 -39.47 -5.69 8.24
C ASP A 237 -40.45 -5.88 9.42
N GLY A 238 -39.92 -6.22 10.60
CA GLY A 238 -40.72 -6.31 11.82
C GLY A 238 -41.37 -4.98 12.22
N ILE A 239 -40.69 -3.85 12.01
CA ILE A 239 -41.24 -2.51 12.31
C ILE A 239 -42.35 -2.17 11.33
N GLN A 240 -42.18 -2.48 10.05
CA GLN A 240 -43.21 -2.28 9.03
C GLN A 240 -44.47 -3.08 9.36
N THR A 241 -44.30 -4.33 9.80
CA THR A 241 -45.41 -5.21 10.20
C THR A 241 -46.18 -4.62 11.39
N VAL A 242 -45.48 -4.27 12.48
CA VAL A 242 -46.11 -3.67 13.68
C VAL A 242 -46.82 -2.35 13.35
N THR A 243 -46.21 -1.51 12.50
CA THR A 243 -46.79 -0.23 12.09
C THR A 243 -48.07 -0.44 11.28
N SER A 244 -48.07 -1.40 10.35
CA SER A 244 -49.25 -1.74 9.54
C SER A 244 -50.40 -2.24 10.41
N ASP A 245 -50.12 -3.15 11.35
CA ASP A 245 -51.13 -3.69 12.27
C ASP A 245 -51.71 -2.60 13.19
N PHE A 246 -50.87 -1.69 13.67
CA PHE A 246 -51.28 -0.57 14.51
C PHE A 246 -52.17 0.42 13.74
N LEU A 247 -51.78 0.81 12.53
CA LEU A 247 -52.58 1.68 11.66
C LEU A 247 -53.92 1.04 11.29
N ASN A 248 -53.93 -0.26 10.99
CA ASN A 248 -55.16 -1.00 10.76
C ASN A 248 -56.07 -0.96 11.99
N LYS A 249 -55.52 -1.06 13.21
CA LYS A 249 -56.31 -0.97 14.45
C LYS A 249 -56.89 0.44 14.67
N ILE A 250 -56.12 1.49 14.39
CA ILE A 250 -56.57 2.89 14.48
C ILE A 250 -57.69 3.16 13.48
N ASN A 251 -57.52 2.75 12.22
CA ASN A 251 -58.52 2.98 11.18
C ASN A 251 -59.85 2.27 11.50
N ASN A 252 -59.80 1.15 12.22
CA ASN A 252 -60.98 0.42 12.67
C ASN A 252 -61.55 0.90 14.01
N LEU A 253 -60.83 1.75 14.76
CA LEU A 253 -61.27 2.27 16.07
C LEU A 253 -62.32 3.40 15.95
N PHE A 254 -62.36 4.10 14.80
CA PHE A 254 -63.33 5.18 14.56
C PHE A 254 -64.24 4.83 13.39
N PRO A 255 -65.50 4.39 13.64
CA PRO A 255 -66.48 4.22 12.57
C PRO A 255 -66.69 5.56 11.86
N HIS A 256 -66.64 5.57 10.52
CA HIS A 256 -66.87 6.75 9.67
C HIS A 256 -68.25 7.44 9.84
N GLN A 257 -69.05 7.00 10.82
CA GLN A 257 -70.44 7.41 11.06
C GLN A 257 -70.59 8.33 12.29
N LEU A 258 -69.55 8.54 13.09
CA LEU A 258 -69.59 9.47 14.24
C LEU A 258 -69.12 10.88 13.85
N THR A 259 -69.89 11.55 12.99
CA THR A 259 -69.75 12.99 12.77
C THR A 259 -70.38 13.72 13.96
N PHE A 260 -69.54 14.16 14.91
CA PHE A 260 -69.98 15.06 15.98
C PHE A 260 -70.50 16.37 15.37
N HIS A 261 -71.81 16.60 15.41
CA HIS A 261 -72.39 17.90 15.09
C HIS A 261 -72.10 18.88 16.23
N LEU A 262 -70.93 19.54 16.16
CA LEU A 262 -70.52 20.59 17.09
C LEU A 262 -71.36 21.86 16.81
N THR A 263 -72.50 21.99 17.48
CA THR A 263 -73.42 23.12 17.34
C THR A 263 -73.19 24.25 18.36
N CYS A 264 -72.29 24.07 19.33
CA CYS A 264 -71.99 25.05 20.39
C CYS A 264 -70.57 25.66 20.23
N GLU A 265 -70.46 26.99 20.20
CA GLU A 265 -69.18 27.71 20.06
C GLU A 265 -68.15 27.32 21.13
N ARG A 266 -68.57 27.14 22.39
CA ARG A 266 -67.67 26.69 23.47
C ARG A 266 -67.12 25.28 23.23
N GLN A 267 -67.92 24.39 22.65
CA GLN A 267 -67.45 23.05 22.30
C GLN A 267 -66.48 23.10 21.12
N GLN A 268 -66.72 23.98 20.15
CA GLN A 268 -65.80 24.21 19.03
C GLN A 268 -64.45 24.76 19.49
N GLU A 269 -64.44 25.72 20.44
CA GLU A 269 -63.20 26.27 20.99
C GLU A 269 -62.40 25.23 21.79
N GLN A 270 -63.07 24.39 22.57
CA GLN A 270 -62.42 23.28 23.29
C GLN A 270 -61.88 22.22 22.33
N MET A 271 -62.62 21.92 21.26
CA MET A 271 -62.16 21.01 20.22
C MET A 271 -60.90 21.53 19.53
N GLU A 272 -60.82 22.83 19.23
CA GLU A 272 -59.60 23.40 18.64
C GLU A 272 -58.42 23.48 19.61
N LYS A 273 -58.67 23.66 20.92
CA LYS A 273 -57.61 23.48 21.92
C LYS A 273 -57.08 22.06 21.93
N ILE A 274 -57.96 21.05 21.94
CA ILE A 274 -57.58 19.63 21.88
C ILE A 274 -56.83 19.36 20.58
N ARG A 275 -57.33 19.82 19.44
CA ARG A 275 -56.69 19.65 18.13
C ARG A 275 -55.29 20.26 18.12
N ASN A 276 -55.12 21.48 18.62
CA ASN A 276 -53.82 22.15 18.68
C ASN A 276 -52.86 21.41 19.64
N SER A 277 -53.34 20.98 20.81
CA SER A 277 -52.53 20.19 21.75
C SER A 277 -52.10 18.84 21.18
N CYS A 278 -53.02 18.11 20.53
CA CYS A 278 -52.71 16.85 19.86
C CYS A 278 -51.74 17.06 18.68
N THR A 279 -51.91 18.14 17.91
CA THR A 279 -51.02 18.48 16.79
C THR A 279 -49.62 18.81 17.29
N ASN A 280 -49.50 19.63 18.33
CA ASN A 280 -48.21 19.99 18.92
C ASN A 280 -47.51 18.76 19.53
N LEU A 281 -48.26 17.93 20.27
CA LEU A 281 -47.74 16.68 20.82
C LEU A 281 -47.27 15.72 19.71
N SER A 282 -48.06 15.56 18.65
CA SER A 282 -47.69 14.75 17.49
C SER A 282 -46.38 15.24 16.88
N ARG A 283 -46.21 16.56 16.75
CA ARG A 283 -45.00 17.17 16.18
C ARG A 283 -43.78 17.00 17.08
N ASP A 284 -43.95 17.13 18.39
CA ASP A 284 -42.87 16.89 19.37
C ASP A 284 -42.42 15.44 19.40
N VAL A 285 -43.39 14.53 19.31
CA VAL A 285 -43.13 13.09 19.21
C VAL A 285 -42.38 12.77 17.92
N GLU A 286 -42.85 13.29 16.78
CA GLU A 286 -42.19 13.16 15.47
C GLU A 286 -40.75 13.69 15.51
N ASN A 287 -40.55 14.90 16.05
CA ASN A 287 -39.22 15.51 16.18
C ASN A 287 -38.26 14.64 17.02
N LYS A 288 -38.73 14.13 18.16
CA LYS A 288 -37.90 13.27 19.03
C LYS A 288 -37.60 11.92 18.37
N PHE A 289 -38.58 11.32 17.69
CA PHE A 289 -38.37 10.07 16.95
C PHE A 289 -37.40 10.26 15.79
N GLN A 290 -37.53 11.35 15.03
CA GLN A 290 -36.60 11.66 13.93
C GLN A 290 -35.16 11.79 14.44
N MET A 291 -34.93 12.56 15.51
CA MET A 291 -33.61 12.67 16.13
C MET A 291 -33.04 11.31 16.56
N TYR A 292 -33.88 10.45 17.14
CA TYR A 292 -33.47 9.11 17.54
C TYR A 292 -33.11 8.24 16.32
N LEU A 293 -33.96 8.25 15.28
CA LEU A 293 -33.74 7.52 14.04
C LEU A 293 -32.48 7.99 13.32
N ASP A 294 -32.21 9.30 13.28
CA ASP A 294 -31.00 9.86 12.69
C ASP A 294 -29.75 9.37 13.44
N ASN A 295 -29.78 9.40 14.78
CA ASN A 295 -28.66 8.92 15.59
C ASN A 295 -28.42 7.42 15.44
N VAL A 296 -29.49 6.61 15.42
CA VAL A 296 -29.38 5.17 15.17
C VAL A 296 -28.90 4.89 13.76
N GLY A 297 -29.45 5.57 12.75
CA GLY A 297 -29.04 5.46 11.35
C GLY A 297 -27.57 5.77 11.14
N ASN A 298 -27.07 6.86 11.74
CA ASN A 298 -25.65 7.23 11.68
C ASN A 298 -24.76 6.16 12.31
N LYS A 299 -25.11 5.64 13.49
CA LYS A 299 -24.35 4.57 14.16
C LYS A 299 -24.35 3.27 13.35
N VAL A 300 -25.49 2.89 12.80
CA VAL A 300 -25.61 1.69 11.96
C VAL A 300 -24.76 1.82 10.71
N ALA A 301 -24.80 2.97 10.02
CA ALA A 301 -23.98 3.23 8.85
C ALA A 301 -22.48 3.17 9.17
N GLU A 302 -22.05 3.76 10.29
CA GLU A 302 -20.66 3.70 10.75
C GLU A 302 -20.21 2.26 11.03
N ILE A 303 -21.01 1.50 11.80
CA ILE A 303 -20.73 0.11 12.13
C ILE A 303 -20.67 -0.75 10.86
N GLN A 304 -21.61 -0.58 9.94
CA GLN A 304 -21.64 -1.34 8.68
C GLN A 304 -20.48 -0.97 7.76
N GLY A 305 -20.10 0.31 7.72
CA GLY A 305 -18.92 0.77 6.98
C GLY A 305 -17.64 0.12 7.51
N LEU A 306 -17.43 0.19 8.82
CA LEU A 306 -16.27 -0.42 9.47
C LEU A 306 -16.27 -1.95 9.29
N SER A 307 -17.41 -2.60 9.52
CA SER A 307 -17.58 -4.04 9.38
C SER A 307 -17.28 -4.51 7.96
N SER A 308 -17.72 -3.77 6.94
CA SER A 308 -17.46 -4.10 5.54
C SER A 308 -15.97 -3.95 5.20
N ARG A 309 -15.33 -2.87 5.66
CA ARG A 309 -13.88 -2.67 5.52
C ARG A 309 -13.09 -3.82 6.13
N LEU A 310 -13.40 -4.17 7.38
CA LEU A 310 -12.69 -5.22 8.11
C LEU A 310 -12.89 -6.61 7.48
N VAL A 311 -14.11 -6.94 7.05
CA VAL A 311 -14.39 -8.23 6.39
C VAL A 311 -13.57 -8.38 5.11
N VAL A 312 -13.54 -7.35 4.26
CA VAL A 312 -12.78 -7.39 3.00
C VAL A 312 -11.28 -7.43 3.28
N GLN A 313 -10.77 -6.60 4.19
CA GLN A 313 -9.35 -6.62 4.57
C GLN A 313 -8.92 -7.97 5.12
N ASN A 314 -9.73 -8.59 5.98
CA ASN A 314 -9.41 -9.90 6.54
C ASN A 314 -9.40 -11.00 5.47
N SER A 315 -10.37 -10.98 4.54
CA SER A 315 -10.42 -11.89 3.39
C SER A 315 -9.16 -11.78 2.52
N HIS A 316 -8.76 -10.54 2.19
CA HIS A 316 -7.58 -10.28 1.37
C HIS A 316 -6.30 -10.72 2.09
N MET A 317 -6.11 -10.31 3.35
CA MET A 317 -4.94 -10.71 4.15
C MET A 317 -4.84 -12.22 4.32
N ALA A 318 -5.96 -12.92 4.51
CA ALA A 318 -5.96 -14.39 4.59
C ALA A 318 -5.53 -15.04 3.25
N THR A 319 -5.97 -14.47 2.13
CA THR A 319 -5.60 -14.94 0.79
C THR A 319 -4.12 -14.68 0.51
N GLU A 320 -3.63 -13.47 0.80
CA GLU A 320 -2.22 -13.10 0.66
C GLU A 320 -1.31 -13.95 1.55
N LEU A 321 -1.71 -14.21 2.78
CA LEU A 321 -0.97 -15.08 3.69
C LEU A 321 -0.84 -16.49 3.12
N LYS A 322 -1.94 -17.05 2.59
CA LYS A 322 -1.94 -18.36 1.95
C LYS A 322 -1.04 -18.39 0.70
N GLN A 323 -1.10 -17.36 -0.13
CA GLN A 323 -0.25 -17.25 -1.32
C GLN A 323 1.23 -17.10 -0.95
N CYS A 324 1.55 -16.31 0.07
CA CYS A 324 2.89 -16.14 0.60
C CYS A 324 3.46 -17.48 1.11
N GLN A 325 2.65 -18.24 1.86
CA GLN A 325 3.05 -19.58 2.33
C GLN A 325 3.34 -20.54 1.17
N LEU A 326 2.48 -20.56 0.15
CA LEU A 326 2.68 -21.39 -1.05
C LEU A 326 3.96 -21.00 -1.79
N SER A 327 4.14 -19.72 -2.10
CA SER A 327 5.32 -19.22 -2.80
C SER A 327 6.61 -19.46 -2.01
N ARG A 328 6.58 -19.31 -0.68
CA ARG A 328 7.70 -19.67 0.19
C ARG A 328 8.02 -21.16 0.11
N SER A 329 7.01 -22.03 0.12
CA SER A 329 7.23 -23.48 0.04
C SER A 329 7.83 -23.87 -1.31
N GLU A 330 7.34 -23.29 -2.40
CA GLU A 330 7.84 -23.52 -3.76
C GLU A 330 9.28 -23.06 -3.92
N THR A 331 9.60 -21.83 -3.49
CA THR A 331 10.97 -21.30 -3.55
C THR A 331 11.94 -22.10 -2.67
N LEU A 332 11.51 -22.60 -1.51
CA LEU A 332 12.33 -23.50 -0.69
C LEU A 332 12.58 -24.84 -1.39
N ALA A 333 11.57 -25.41 -2.05
CA ALA A 333 11.73 -26.65 -2.82
C ALA A 333 12.69 -26.44 -4.00
N ASP A 334 12.53 -25.36 -4.76
CA ASP A 334 13.38 -25.04 -5.90
C ASP A 334 14.82 -24.78 -5.50
N THR A 335 15.04 -24.04 -4.42
CA THR A 335 16.40 -23.78 -3.89
C THR A 335 17.05 -25.06 -3.39
N ALA A 336 16.31 -25.96 -2.73
CA ALA A 336 16.81 -27.27 -2.33
C ALA A 336 17.19 -28.13 -3.53
N ASN A 337 16.35 -28.17 -4.58
CA ASN A 337 16.63 -28.90 -5.82
C ASN A 337 17.86 -28.35 -6.54
N GLN A 338 18.00 -27.02 -6.63
CA GLN A 338 19.17 -26.39 -7.21
C GLN A 338 20.45 -26.67 -6.42
N LEU A 339 20.37 -26.68 -5.09
CA LEU A 339 21.49 -27.02 -4.23
C LEU A 339 21.92 -28.47 -4.45
N GLN A 340 20.97 -29.41 -4.48
CA GLN A 340 21.23 -30.82 -4.72
C GLN A 340 21.85 -31.04 -6.12
N LEU A 341 21.35 -30.35 -7.14
CA LEU A 341 21.91 -30.43 -8.50
C LEU A 341 23.35 -29.91 -8.54
N LYS A 342 23.65 -28.80 -7.85
CA LYS A 342 25.00 -28.26 -7.75
C LYS A 342 25.95 -29.20 -7.00
N GLN A 343 25.50 -29.80 -5.91
CA GLN A 343 26.28 -30.79 -5.16
C GLN A 343 26.59 -32.00 -6.04
N LYS A 344 25.57 -32.58 -6.69
CA LYS A 344 25.77 -33.72 -7.59
C LYS A 344 26.75 -33.39 -8.72
N ASN A 345 26.61 -32.25 -9.37
CA ASN A 345 27.53 -31.83 -10.42
C ASN A 345 28.98 -31.67 -9.92
N HIS A 346 29.15 -31.16 -8.70
CA HIS A 346 30.46 -31.03 -8.07
C HIS A 346 31.05 -32.42 -7.75
N ASP A 347 30.25 -33.31 -7.18
CA ASP A 347 30.66 -34.67 -6.83
C ASP A 347 31.05 -35.47 -8.09
N ASP A 348 30.25 -35.38 -9.17
CA ASP A 348 30.53 -35.99 -10.47
C ASP A 348 31.85 -35.45 -11.08
N GLN A 349 32.13 -34.15 -10.91
CA GLN A 349 33.40 -33.56 -11.35
C GLN A 349 34.59 -34.06 -10.52
N MET A 350 34.41 -34.16 -9.20
CA MET A 350 35.44 -34.65 -8.29
C MET A 350 35.77 -36.12 -8.55
N GLU A 351 34.75 -36.96 -8.79
CA GLU A 351 34.93 -38.36 -9.14
C GLU A 351 35.72 -38.51 -10.45
N LYS A 352 35.40 -37.71 -11.48
CA LYS A 352 36.17 -37.70 -12.74
C LYS A 352 37.63 -37.33 -12.52
N LEU A 353 37.90 -36.30 -11.72
CA LEU A 353 39.27 -35.89 -11.40
C LEU A 353 40.03 -36.97 -10.62
N LEU A 354 39.37 -37.66 -9.69
CA LEU A 354 39.96 -38.77 -8.95
C LEU A 354 40.30 -39.97 -9.84
N ILE A 355 39.38 -40.35 -10.74
CA ILE A 355 39.61 -41.41 -11.72
C ILE A 355 40.80 -41.04 -12.62
N GLU A 356 40.85 -39.80 -13.11
CA GLU A 356 41.95 -39.34 -13.96
C GLU A 356 43.28 -39.27 -13.20
N GLN A 357 43.28 -38.82 -11.94
CA GLN A 357 44.48 -38.82 -11.10
C GLN A 357 45.02 -40.24 -10.89
N ASN A 358 44.15 -41.22 -10.62
CA ASN A 358 44.54 -42.61 -10.46
C ASN A 358 45.10 -43.18 -11.78
N ARG A 359 44.44 -42.92 -12.91
CA ARG A 359 44.93 -43.31 -14.24
C ARG A 359 46.33 -42.75 -14.53
N MET A 360 46.57 -41.48 -14.20
CA MET A 360 47.86 -40.83 -14.38
C MET A 360 48.93 -41.40 -13.46
N ARG A 361 48.58 -41.78 -12.23
CA ARG A 361 49.49 -42.45 -11.29
C ARG A 361 49.91 -43.83 -11.81
N ASP A 362 48.97 -44.60 -12.34
CA ASP A 362 49.24 -45.92 -12.91
C ASP A 362 50.13 -45.82 -14.16
N GLN A 363 49.86 -44.84 -15.04
CA GLN A 363 50.72 -44.56 -16.19
C GLN A 363 52.13 -44.15 -15.78
N LYS A 364 52.26 -43.29 -14.76
CA LYS A 364 53.55 -42.88 -14.21
C LYS A 364 54.34 -44.09 -13.70
N LYS A 365 53.70 -44.97 -12.94
CA LYS A 365 54.34 -46.19 -12.41
C LYS A 365 54.82 -47.12 -13.53
N LEU A 366 54.00 -47.33 -14.56
CA LEU A 366 54.39 -48.10 -15.75
C LEU A 366 55.61 -47.50 -16.48
N GLN A 367 55.68 -46.18 -16.58
CA GLN A 367 56.83 -45.49 -17.16
C GLN A 367 58.08 -45.62 -16.29
N GLU A 368 57.96 -45.50 -14.98
CA GLU A 368 59.07 -45.71 -14.02
C GLU A 368 59.60 -47.16 -14.12
N ASP A 369 58.71 -48.16 -14.17
CA ASP A 369 59.10 -49.57 -14.32
C ASP A 369 59.81 -49.83 -15.66
N SER A 370 59.30 -49.24 -16.76
CA SER A 370 59.91 -49.33 -18.08
C SER A 370 61.30 -48.67 -18.14
N LEU A 371 61.45 -47.50 -17.50
CA LEU A 371 62.74 -46.82 -17.38
C LEU A 371 63.73 -47.64 -16.55
N ALA A 372 63.30 -48.17 -15.40
CA ALA A 372 64.13 -49.02 -14.56
C ALA A 372 64.62 -50.27 -15.33
N LEU A 373 63.74 -50.88 -16.13
CA LEU A 373 64.09 -52.00 -16.99
C LEU A 373 65.12 -51.58 -18.06
N LYS A 374 64.90 -50.47 -18.76
CA LYS A 374 65.84 -49.93 -19.75
C LYS A 374 67.20 -49.56 -19.15
N GLU A 375 67.20 -49.02 -17.94
CA GLU A 375 68.42 -48.69 -17.21
C GLU A 375 69.18 -49.95 -16.79
N SER A 376 68.47 -51.01 -16.37
CA SER A 376 69.07 -52.32 -16.11
C SER A 376 69.69 -52.93 -17.38
N GLU A 377 68.97 -52.87 -18.52
CA GLU A 377 69.47 -53.33 -19.83
C GLU A 377 70.74 -52.58 -20.24
N LEU A 378 70.73 -51.23 -20.12
CA LEU A 378 71.89 -50.38 -20.39
C LEU A 378 73.08 -50.73 -19.50
N LYS A 379 72.84 -51.03 -18.23
CA LYS A 379 73.90 -51.43 -17.30
C LYS A 379 74.54 -52.75 -17.72
N THR A 380 73.74 -53.77 -18.07
CA THR A 380 74.26 -55.03 -18.63
C THR A 380 75.01 -54.83 -19.94
N LEU A 381 74.49 -54.00 -20.85
CA LEU A 381 75.17 -53.69 -22.11
C LEU A 381 76.51 -52.97 -21.88
N LYS A 382 76.56 -52.03 -20.93
CA LYS A 382 77.80 -51.34 -20.53
C LYS A 382 78.81 -52.30 -19.92
N GLU A 383 78.36 -53.25 -19.10
CA GLU A 383 79.20 -54.33 -18.56
C GLU A 383 79.75 -55.22 -19.68
N MET A 384 78.94 -55.57 -20.69
CA MET A 384 79.39 -56.32 -21.88
C MET A 384 80.37 -55.54 -22.76
N VAL A 385 80.17 -54.23 -22.95
CA VAL A 385 81.10 -53.37 -23.71
C VAL A 385 82.42 -53.18 -22.96
N SER A 386 82.39 -53.11 -21.63
CA SER A 386 83.61 -53.07 -20.80
C SER A 386 84.39 -54.38 -20.77
N ALA A 387 83.79 -55.48 -21.24
CA ALA A 387 84.43 -56.78 -21.39
C ALA A 387 85.09 -57.02 -22.77
N GLN A 388 85.07 -56.03 -23.69
CA GLN A 388 85.86 -56.06 -24.92
C GLN A 388 87.25 -55.41 -24.74
N PRO A 389 88.33 -55.93 -25.37
CA PRO A 389 89.69 -55.47 -25.11
C PRO A 389 89.99 -54.14 -25.82
N ASN A 390 90.70 -53.28 -25.08
CA ASN A 390 91.24 -51.97 -25.45
C ASN A 390 91.76 -51.82 -26.90
N CYS A 391 91.40 -50.70 -27.53
CA CYS A 391 92.27 -49.97 -28.45
C CYS A 391 92.32 -48.49 -28.04
N LYS A 392 93.53 -48.01 -27.71
CA LYS A 392 93.85 -46.63 -27.31
C LYS A 392 94.10 -45.73 -28.52
N LEU A 393 93.79 -44.43 -28.36
CA LEU A 393 94.54 -43.19 -28.70
C LEU A 393 93.51 -42.04 -28.79
N GLY A 394 93.66 -40.81 -28.30
CA GLY A 394 94.69 -40.07 -27.61
C GLY A 394 94.09 -38.70 -27.17
N LEU A 395 94.73 -38.03 -26.22
CA LEU A 395 94.37 -36.71 -25.66
C LEU A 395 94.45 -35.59 -26.73
N PRO A 396 93.78 -34.42 -26.60
CA PRO A 396 94.36 -33.36 -25.77
C PRO A 396 93.39 -32.47 -24.96
N LYS A 397 94.03 -31.79 -24.02
CA LYS A 397 93.67 -30.80 -22.99
C LYS A 397 93.05 -29.50 -23.55
N ALA A 398 92.06 -28.89 -22.86
CA ALA A 398 91.98 -27.43 -22.63
C ALA A 398 90.79 -26.98 -21.74
N LEU A 399 91.13 -26.16 -20.73
CA LEU A 399 90.48 -24.97 -20.16
C LEU A 399 88.95 -24.85 -19.99
N GLY A 400 88.54 -24.26 -18.85
CA GLY A 400 87.54 -23.20 -18.88
C GLY A 400 86.54 -23.14 -17.71
N PHE A 401 86.89 -22.31 -16.73
CA PHE A 401 86.07 -21.54 -15.79
C PHE A 401 84.54 -21.39 -16.01
N GLU A 402 83.84 -21.47 -14.87
CA GLU A 402 82.79 -20.57 -14.31
C GLU A 402 81.36 -20.38 -14.90
N VAL A 403 80.41 -20.53 -13.95
CA VAL A 403 79.33 -19.60 -13.53
C VAL A 403 77.96 -19.60 -14.24
N GLY A 404 76.94 -19.65 -13.37
CA GLY A 404 75.58 -19.13 -13.57
C GLY A 404 74.56 -20.24 -13.83
N SER A 405 73.39 -20.34 -13.19
CA SER A 405 72.60 -19.37 -12.42
C SER A 405 71.45 -20.12 -11.72
N GLN A 406 71.00 -19.64 -10.56
CA GLN A 406 69.62 -19.80 -10.03
C GLN A 406 68.55 -19.40 -11.10
N PRO A 407 67.22 -19.68 -10.96
CA PRO A 407 66.46 -19.82 -9.70
C PRO A 407 65.34 -20.90 -9.72
N ASN A 408 64.76 -21.27 -8.57
CA ASN A 408 63.35 -20.93 -8.31
C ASN A 408 62.92 -21.24 -6.86
N ARG A 409 62.17 -20.30 -6.31
CA ARG A 409 61.51 -20.30 -5.01
C ARG A 409 60.49 -21.43 -4.92
N GLN A 410 60.52 -22.16 -3.80
CA GLN A 410 59.31 -22.71 -3.21
C GLN A 410 58.57 -21.56 -2.54
N THR A 411 57.45 -21.13 -3.14
CA THR A 411 56.45 -20.32 -2.46
C THR A 411 55.18 -21.14 -2.37
N VAL A 412 54.81 -21.48 -1.15
CA VAL A 412 53.53 -22.08 -0.75
C VAL A 412 52.38 -21.15 -1.18
N PRO A 413 51.31 -21.64 -1.83
CA PRO A 413 50.06 -20.90 -1.89
C PRO A 413 49.26 -21.13 -0.61
N ASN A 414 49.22 -20.05 0.17
CA ASN A 414 48.34 -19.78 1.29
C ASN A 414 46.86 -19.99 0.87
N TRP A 415 46.16 -20.90 1.54
CA TRP A 415 44.70 -21.02 1.44
C TRP A 415 44.07 -20.00 2.40
N SER A 416 43.39 -19.00 1.86
CA SER A 416 42.51 -18.13 2.64
C SER A 416 41.14 -18.79 2.82
N PRO A 417 40.57 -18.82 4.04
CA PRO A 417 39.19 -19.25 4.25
C PRO A 417 38.24 -18.09 3.93
N ILE A 418 37.36 -18.28 2.95
CA ILE A 418 36.25 -17.37 2.68
C ILE A 418 35.16 -17.64 3.70
N GLY A 419 34.85 -16.60 4.48
CA GLY A 419 33.95 -16.61 5.61
C GLY A 419 32.47 -16.84 5.27
N ALA A 420 31.77 -17.37 6.27
CA ALA A 420 30.33 -17.44 6.33
C ALA A 420 29.69 -16.05 6.40
N PRO A 421 28.50 -15.83 5.81
CA PRO A 421 27.76 -14.60 5.97
C PRO A 421 27.12 -14.51 7.37
N VAL A 422 27.59 -13.53 8.15
CA VAL A 422 27.00 -13.09 9.41
C VAL A 422 25.68 -12.39 9.13
N LEU A 423 24.60 -12.89 9.74
CA LEU A 423 23.29 -12.22 9.84
C LEU A 423 23.45 -10.82 10.43
N ARG A 424 23.11 -9.78 9.66
CA ARG A 424 22.87 -8.44 10.21
C ARG A 424 21.45 -8.36 10.78
N LYS A 425 21.39 -8.07 12.07
CA LYS A 425 20.18 -7.67 12.79
C LYS A 425 19.70 -6.30 12.30
N THR A 426 18.38 -6.18 12.15
CA THR A 426 17.63 -4.94 11.93
C THR A 426 17.70 -4.02 13.15
N PRO A 427 17.73 -2.68 12.98
CA PRO A 427 17.54 -1.74 14.07
C PRO A 427 16.04 -1.44 14.26
N THR A 428 15.58 -1.60 15.49
CA THR A 428 14.30 -1.12 16.01
C THR A 428 14.35 0.40 16.12
N VAL A 429 13.44 1.10 15.45
CA VAL A 429 13.19 2.53 15.65
C VAL A 429 12.23 2.69 16.83
N ARG A 430 12.50 3.72 17.63
CA ARG A 430 11.77 4.14 18.83
C ARG A 430 10.76 5.22 18.48
#